data_AF-K6GQ85-F1
#
_entry.id   AF-K6GQ85-F1
#
_cell.length_a   1.000
_cell.length_b   1.000
_cell.length_c   1.000
_cell.angle_alpha   90.00
_cell.angle_beta   90.00
_cell.angle_gamma   90.00
#
_symmetry.space_group_name_H-M   'P 1'
#
loop_
_entity.id
_entity.type
_entity.pdbx_description
1 polymer ?
#
loop_
_entity_poly.entity_id
_entity_poly.type
_entity_poly.pdbx_seq_one_letter_code
_entity_poly.pdbx_strand_id
1 'polypeptide(L)' 'MFRRFALAAALALAATALGCGSIVPHADNVPQEAVDRDYSECENRAYVSTAFVKAGDDAETKQQAIIDECMKEKGYTAK' A
#
# COMPACT_ATOMS: atom_id res chain seq x y z
N MET A 1 5.60 14.88 -33.92
CA MET A 1 4.89 13.90 -33.05
C MET A 1 5.83 13.04 -32.18
N PHE A 2 7.14 12.95 -32.46
CA PHE A 2 8.08 12.11 -31.69
C PHE A 2 8.39 12.57 -30.25
N ARG A 3 8.15 13.83 -29.91
CA ARG A 3 8.44 14.39 -28.58
C ARG A 3 7.49 13.89 -27.48
N ARG A 4 6.31 13.38 -27.86
CA ARG A 4 5.28 12.89 -26.92
C ARG A 4 5.53 11.45 -26.47
N PHE A 5 6.24 10.65 -27.27
CA PHE A 5 6.58 9.28 -26.92
C PHE A 5 7.74 9.17 -25.92
N ALA A 6 8.64 10.16 -25.91
CA ALA A 6 9.75 10.20 -24.94
C ALA A 6 9.27 10.47 -23.50
N LEU A 7 8.21 11.27 -23.33
CA LEU A 7 7.63 11.56 -22.00
C LEU A 7 6.90 10.35 -21.41
N ALA A 8 6.22 9.54 -22.24
CA ALA A 8 5.53 8.35 -21.79
C ALA A 8 6.50 7.26 -21.29
N ALA A 9 7.67 7.12 -21.94
CA ALA A 9 8.70 6.17 -21.52
C ALA A 9 9.35 6.55 -20.17
N ALA A 10 9.54 7.84 -19.91
CA ALA A 10 10.09 8.31 -18.63
C ALA A 10 9.12 8.08 -17.44
N LEU A 11 7.81 8.23 -17.66
CA LEU A 11 6.78 7.92 -16.66
C LEU A 11 6.70 6.41 -16.35
N ALA A 12 6.89 5.55 -17.35
CA ALA A 12 6.88 4.11 -17.15
C ALA A 12 8.08 3.60 -16.33
N LEU A 13 9.27 4.23 -16.46
CA LEU A 13 10.43 3.90 -15.63
C LEU A 13 10.33 4.42 -14.18
N ALA A 14 9.55 5.49 -13.94
CA ALA A 14 9.34 5.99 -12.58
C ALA A 14 8.43 5.06 -11.74
N ALA A 15 7.52 4.33 -12.39
CA ALA A 15 6.62 3.40 -11.72
C ALA A 15 7.35 2.15 -11.17
N THR A 16 8.47 1.74 -11.77
CA THR A 16 9.26 0.60 -11.26
C THR A 16 10.25 1.01 -10.17
N ALA A 17 10.62 2.29 -10.06
CA ALA A 17 11.49 2.79 -9.00
C ALA A 17 10.78 2.91 -7.63
N LEU A 18 9.45 2.99 -7.60
CA LEU A 18 8.65 2.88 -6.37
C LEU A 18 8.23 1.42 -6.07
N GLY A 19 8.55 0.47 -6.95
CA GLY A 19 8.13 -0.94 -6.86
C GLY A 19 9.23 -1.93 -6.49
N CYS A 20 10.46 -1.48 -6.21
CA CYS A 20 11.50 -2.31 -5.62
C CYS A 20 11.54 -2.17 -4.09
N GLY A 21 10.37 -2.14 -3.45
CA GLY A 21 10.28 -2.66 -2.09
C GLY A 21 10.40 -4.16 -2.22
N SER A 22 11.61 -4.69 -2.09
CA SER A 22 11.84 -6.12 -1.89
C SER A 22 10.83 -6.59 -0.85
N ILE A 23 9.88 -7.43 -1.28
CA ILE A 23 9.01 -8.20 -0.39
C ILE A 23 9.96 -9.13 0.35
N VAL A 24 10.60 -8.61 1.39
CA VAL A 24 11.31 -9.43 2.36
C VAL A 24 10.20 -9.96 3.23
N PRO A 25 9.85 -11.25 3.15
CA PRO A 25 8.90 -11.82 4.11
C PRO A 25 9.45 -11.50 5.49
N HIS A 26 8.68 -10.73 6.26
CA HIS A 26 9.07 -10.40 7.61
C HIS A 26 9.04 -11.70 8.41
N ALA A 27 10.21 -12.18 8.86
CA ALA A 27 10.32 -13.37 9.68
C ALA A 27 9.44 -13.23 10.92
N ASP A 28 8.89 -14.33 11.46
CA ASP A 28 7.98 -14.37 12.63
C ASP A 28 8.50 -13.72 13.93
N ASN A 29 9.68 -13.10 13.88
CA ASN A 29 10.41 -12.47 14.97
C ASN A 29 10.41 -10.93 14.88
N VAL A 30 9.50 -10.31 14.10
CA VAL A 30 9.38 -8.85 14.07
C VAL A 30 8.91 -8.35 15.44
N PRO A 31 9.59 -7.37 16.04
CA PRO A 31 9.13 -6.78 17.29
C PRO A 31 7.75 -6.13 17.07
N GLN A 32 6.83 -6.34 18.02
CA GLN A 32 5.45 -5.88 17.90
C GLN A 32 5.34 -4.38 17.59
N GLU A 33 6.27 -3.57 18.10
CA GLU A 33 6.36 -2.13 17.81
C GLU A 33 6.48 -1.81 16.32
N ALA A 34 7.16 -2.65 15.55
CA ALA A 34 7.33 -2.45 14.11
C ALA A 34 6.06 -2.86 13.35
N VAL A 35 5.38 -3.91 13.81
CA VAL A 35 4.07 -4.33 13.28
C VAL A 35 3.02 -3.24 13.52
N ASP A 36 2.98 -2.68 14.73
CA ASP A 36 2.01 -1.65 15.11
C ASP A 36 2.26 -0.34 14.31
N ARG A 37 3.53 0.03 14.10
CA ARG A 37 3.90 1.16 13.25
C ARG A 37 3.45 0.95 11.81
N ASP A 38 3.73 -0.23 11.26
CA ASP A 38 3.34 -0.58 9.89
C ASP A 38 1.83 -0.63 9.71
N TYR A 39 1.11 -1.15 10.70
CA TYR A 39 -0.35 -1.15 10.73
C TYR A 39 -0.91 0.26 10.75
N SER A 40 -0.36 1.15 11.58
CA SER A 40 -0.77 2.56 11.64
C SER A 40 -0.53 3.31 10.33
N GLU A 41 0.57 3.01 9.62
CA GLU A 41 0.79 3.54 8.26
C GLU A 41 -0.29 3.05 7.28
N CYS A 42 -0.64 1.78 7.36
CA CYS A 42 -1.69 1.18 6.53
C CYS A 42 -3.09 1.73 6.85
N GLU A 43 -3.41 1.97 8.12
CA GLU A 43 -4.64 2.65 8.53
C GLU A 43 -4.73 4.06 7.96
N ASN A 44 -3.63 4.82 8.01
CA ASN A 44 -3.60 6.17 7.44
C ASN A 44 -3.82 6.14 5.91
N ARG A 45 -3.20 5.19 5.21
CA ARG A 45 -3.44 4.96 3.78
C ARG A 45 -4.91 4.63 3.52
N ALA A 46 -5.50 3.72 4.29
CA ALA A 46 -6.90 3.34 4.14
C ALA A 46 -7.85 4.52 4.40
N TYR A 47 -7.57 5.32 5.42
CA TYR A 47 -8.35 6.52 5.74
C TYR A 47 -8.32 7.55 4.60
N VAL A 48 -7.14 7.83 4.05
CA VAL A 48 -6.99 8.76 2.92
C VAL A 48 -7.66 8.21 1.66
N SER A 49 -7.50 6.91 1.38
CA SER A 49 -8.11 6.26 0.21
C SER A 49 -9.63 6.15 0.29
N THR A 50 -10.20 6.14 1.49
CA THR A 50 -11.66 6.06 1.71
C THR A 50 -12.30 7.39 2.12
N ALA A 51 -11.54 8.49 2.15
CA ALA A 51 -12.03 9.82 2.56
C ALA A 51 -13.26 10.32 1.77
N PHE A 52 -13.45 9.84 0.54
CA PHE A 52 -14.60 10.18 -0.32
C PHE A 52 -15.65 9.06 -0.43
N VAL A 53 -15.45 7.93 0.25
CA VAL A 53 -16.43 6.86 0.31
C VAL A 53 -17.54 7.32 1.25
N LYS A 54 -18.80 7.23 0.81
CA LYS A 54 -19.95 7.55 1.68
C LYS A 54 -19.90 6.65 2.91
N ALA A 55 -19.98 7.26 4.09
CA ALA A 55 -20.04 6.53 5.35
C ALA A 55 -21.21 5.53 5.33
N GLY A 56 -20.89 4.26 5.54
CA GLY A 56 -21.79 3.11 5.52
C GLY A 56 -20.98 1.81 5.68
N ASP A 57 -21.65 0.66 5.72
CA ASP A 57 -21.03 -0.67 5.96
C ASP A 57 -19.91 -1.01 4.94
N ASP A 58 -19.96 -0.38 3.76
CA ASP A 58 -18.95 -0.53 2.71
C ASP A 58 -17.66 0.24 3.00
N ALA A 59 -17.71 1.32 3.78
CA ALA A 59 -16.54 2.17 4.05
C ALA A 59 -15.54 1.45 4.96
N GLU A 60 -16.02 0.84 6.05
CA GLU A 60 -15.19 0.04 6.96
C GLU A 60 -14.65 -1.21 6.25
N THR A 61 -15.49 -1.91 5.50
CA THR A 61 -15.08 -3.09 4.71
C THR A 61 -13.98 -2.73 3.70
N LYS A 62 -14.09 -1.57 3.03
CA LYS A 62 -13.06 -1.10 2.10
C LYS A 62 -11.80 -0.64 2.80
N GLN A 63 -11.92 0.01 3.96
CA GLN A 63 -10.74 0.37 4.76
C GLN A 63 -9.98 -0.88 5.18
N GLN A 64 -10.68 -1.89 5.70
CA GLN A 64 -10.08 -3.14 6.12
C GLN A 64 -9.38 -3.85 4.96
N ALA A 65 -10.02 -3.91 3.79
CA ALA A 65 -9.41 -4.50 2.59
C ALA A 65 -8.12 -3.78 2.18
N ILE A 66 -8.06 -2.45 2.30
CA ILE A 66 -6.86 -1.66 1.99
C ILE A 66 -5.76 -1.88 3.03
N ILE A 67 -6.12 -2.00 4.32
CA ILE A 67 -5.18 -2.31 5.40
C ILE A 67 -4.59 -3.70 5.18
N ASP A 68 -5.41 -4.70 4.90
CA ASP A 68 -4.98 -6.09 4.70
C ASP A 68 -4.06 -6.22 3.48
N GLU A 69 -4.39 -5.53 2.38
CA GLU A 69 -3.55 -5.47 1.19
C GLU A 69 -2.21 -4.78 1.49
N CYS A 70 -2.22 -3.66 2.23
CA CYS A 70 -1.02 -2.93 2.64
C CYS A 70 -0.11 -3.75 3.55
N MET A 71 -0.68 -4.46 4.53
CA MET A 71 0.07 -5.36 5.41
C MET A 71 0.66 -6.53 4.64
N LYS A 72 -0.08 -7.07 3.67
CA LYS A 72 0.40 -8.12 2.77
C LYS A 72 1.55 -7.66 1.87
N GLU A 73 1.50 -6.44 1.34
CA GLU A 73 2.60 -5.83 0.57
C GLU A 73 3.88 -5.69 1.43
N LYS A 74 3.72 -5.39 2.72
CA LYS A 74 4.81 -5.33 3.71
C LYS A 74 5.33 -6.71 4.17
N GLY A 75 4.75 -7.80 3.66
CA GLY A 75 5.18 -9.17 3.96
C GLY A 75 4.54 -9.79 5.21
N TYR A 76 3.48 -9.17 5.76
CA TYR A 76 2.68 -9.76 6.83
C TYR A 76 1.56 -10.61 6.24
N THR A 77 1.39 -11.83 6.73
CA THR A 77 0.19 -12.62 6.46
C THR A 77 -0.95 -12.07 7.29
N ALA A 78 -1.91 -11.39 6.64
CA ALA A 78 -3.22 -11.15 7.23
C ALA A 78 -3.78 -12.50 7.73
N LYS A 79 -4.14 -12.58 9.01
CA LYS A 79 -4.62 -13.81 9.65
C LYS A 79 -6.03 -14.18 9.20
#